data_AF-A0A1X0MLK1-F1
#
_entry.id   AF-A0A1X0MLK1-F1
#
_cell.length_a   1.000
_cell.length_b   1.000
_cell.length_c   1.000
_cell.angle_alpha   90.00
_cell.angle_beta   90.00
_cell.angle_gamma   90.00
#
_symmetry.space_group_name_H-M   'P 1'
#
loop_
_entity.id
_entity.type
_entity.pdbx_description
1 polymer ?
#
loop_
_entity_poly.entity_id
_entity_poly.type
_entity_poly.pdbx_seq_one_letter_code
_entity_poly.pdbx_strand_id
1 'polypeptide(L)' 'MSFDAFMKVDGVEGESLDADHKGWVELLSYHYDATQSISQTASSSGGASAG' A
#
# COMPACT_ATOMS: atom_id res chain seq x y z
N MET A 1 5.97 -17.55 13.64
CA MET A 1 4.61 -16.98 13.54
C MET A 1 4.39 -16.61 12.08
N SER A 2 3.34 -17.13 11.45
CA SER A 2 2.89 -16.63 10.14
C SER A 2 2.09 -15.34 10.34
N PHE A 3 1.94 -14.59 9.26
CA PHE A 3 1.13 -13.38 9.20
C PHE A 3 -0.04 -13.66 8.26
N ASP A 4 -1.25 -13.36 8.73
CA ASP A 4 -2.45 -13.48 7.93
C ASP A 4 -2.89 -12.08 7.50
N ALA A 5 -3.11 -11.90 6.20
CA ALA A 5 -3.49 -10.63 5.61
C ALA A 5 -4.79 -10.76 4.84
N PHE A 6 -5.64 -9.74 4.99
CA PHE A 6 -6.95 -9.68 4.34
C PHE A 6 -7.14 -8.30 3.70
N MET A 7 -7.76 -8.26 2.53
CA MET A 7 -8.11 -7.02 1.83
C MET A 7 -9.61 -6.97 1.54
N LYS A 8 -10.23 -5.85 1.91
CA LYS A 8 -11.59 -5.51 1.50
C LYS A 8 -11.56 -4.53 0.33
N VAL A 9 -12.26 -4.88 -0.74
CA VAL A 9 -12.49 -3.98 -1.87
C VAL A 9 -13.99 -3.72 -1.97
N ASP A 10 -14.39 -2.46 -2.01
CA ASP A 10 -15.81 -2.11 -2.10
C ASP A 10 -16.42 -2.64 -3.40
N GLY A 11 -17.52 -3.38 -3.29
CA GLY A 11 -18.20 -4.02 -4.43
C GLY A 11 -17.61 -5.36 -4.90
N VAL A 12 -16.55 -5.88 -4.26
CA VAL A 12 -15.98 -7.21 -4.56
C VAL A 12 -16.08 -8.09 -3.32
N GLU A 13 -16.78 -9.22 -3.44
CA GLU A 13 -16.82 -10.25 -2.41
C GLU A 13 -15.63 -11.20 -2.57
N GLY A 14 -14.90 -11.43 -1.47
CA GLY A 14 -13.86 -12.44 -1.38
C GLY A 14 -14.36 -13.71 -0.70
N GLU A 15 -13.45 -14.68 -0.54
CA GLU A 15 -13.78 -16.03 -0.07
C GLU A 15 -13.28 -16.32 1.37
N SER A 16 -12.76 -15.31 2.06
CA SER A 16 -12.27 -15.50 3.43
C SER A 16 -13.39 -15.98 4.35
N LEU A 17 -13.10 -17.06 5.09
CA LEU A 17 -13.97 -17.65 6.11
C LEU A 17 -13.55 -17.26 7.53
N ASP A 18 -12.56 -16.39 7.66
CA ASP A 18 -12.08 -15.90 8.94
C ASP A 18 -13.20 -15.19 9.72
N ALA A 19 -13.23 -15.40 11.04
CA ALA A 19 -14.30 -14.90 11.89
C ALA A 19 -14.39 -13.37 11.87
N ASP A 20 -13.24 -12.69 11.79
CA ASP A 20 -13.13 -11.23 11.82
C ASP A 20 -13.07 -10.60 10.42
N HIS A 21 -12.80 -11.40 9.36
CA HIS A 21 -12.62 -10.93 7.98
C HIS A 21 -13.48 -11.69 6.95
N LYS A 22 -14.67 -12.13 7.35
CA LYS A 22 -15.55 -12.92 6.49
C LYS A 22 -15.94 -12.19 5.20
N GLY A 23 -15.77 -12.85 4.06
CA GLY A 23 -16.06 -12.30 2.74
C GLY A 23 -15.01 -11.33 2.21
N TRP A 24 -13.84 -11.25 2.86
CA TRP A 24 -12.70 -10.47 2.36
C TRP A 24 -11.80 -11.35 1.46
N VAL A 25 -10.89 -10.73 0.73
CA VAL A 25 -9.89 -11.46 -0.06
C VAL A 25 -8.71 -11.78 0.84
N GLU A 26 -8.34 -13.06 0.91
CA GLU A 26 -7.12 -13.50 1.61
C GLU A 26 -5.88 -13.17 0.77
N LEU A 27 -4.91 -12.50 1.37
CA LEU A 27 -3.69 -12.05 0.70
C LEU A 27 -2.55 -13.04 0.95
N LEU A 28 -2.10 -13.70 -0.11
CA LEU A 28 -0.90 -14.54 -0.07
C LEU A 28 0.39 -13.71 -0.04
N SER A 29 0.37 -12.57 -0.74
CA SER A 29 1.48 -11.61 -0.81
C SER A 29 0.96 -10.28 -1.33
N TYR A 30 1.53 -9.16 -0.87
CA TYR A 30 1.26 -7.84 -1.44
C TYR A 30 2.56 -7.04 -1.60
N HIS A 31 2.58 -6.12 -2.55
CA HIS A 31 3.67 -5.17 -2.75
C HIS A 31 3.08 -3.79 -3.01
N TYR A 32 3.56 -2.78 -2.29
CA TYR A 32 3.17 -1.39 -2.47
C TYR A 32 4.41 -0.51 -2.37
N ASP A 33 4.52 0.48 -3.26
CA ASP A 33 5.64 1.42 -3.32
C ASP A 33 5.10 2.85 -3.38
N ALA A 34 5.84 3.78 -2.80
CA ALA A 34 5.53 5.21 -2.84
C ALA A 34 6.80 5.97 -3.24
N THR A 35 6.73 6.67 -4.36
CA THR A 35 7.82 7.51 -4.87
C THR A 35 7.53 8.98 -4.61
N GLN A 36 8.49 9.70 -4.06
CA GLN A 36 8.42 11.15 -3.89
C GLN A 36 9.01 11.83 -5.14
N SER A 37 8.19 12.59 -5.84
CA SER A 37 8.67 13.46 -6.92
C SER A 37 9.65 14.50 -6.37
N ILE A 38 10.79 14.69 -7.05
CA ILE A 38 11.73 15.76 -6.74
C ILE A 38 10.98 17.09 -6.87
N SER A 39 11.07 17.93 -5.84
CA SER A 39 10.46 19.26 -5.84
C SER A 39 11.06 20.10 -6.97
N GLN A 40 10.26 20.44 -7.99
CA GLN A 40 10.63 21.39 -9.05
C GLN A 40 10.47 22.85 -8.60
N THR A 41 10.40 23.14 -7.30
CA THR A 41 10.60 24.52 -6.84
C THR A 41 12.09 24.82 -6.96
N ALA A 42 12.47 25.60 -7.98
CA ALA A 42 13.74 26.31 -7.97
C ALA A 42 13.75 27.24 -6.76
N SER A 43 14.19 26.75 -5.60
CA SER A 43 14.55 27.65 -4.51
C SER A 43 15.76 28.42 -5.00
N SER A 44 15.62 29.73 -5.16
CA SER A 44 16.70 30.64 -5.54
C SER A 44 17.72 30.83 -4.40
N SER A 45 17.90 29.84 -3.52
CA SER A 45 18.88 29.88 -2.45
C SER A 45 19.38 28.46 -2.12
N GLY A 46 20.31 27.97 -2.94
CA GLY A 46 21.34 27.03 -2.51
C GLY A 46 20.91 25.60 -2.18
N GLY A 47 20.92 24.74 -3.22
CA GLY A 47 21.36 23.35 -3.08
C GLY A 47 20.30 22.31 -2.74
N ALA A 48 19.51 21.89 -3.74
CA ALA A 48 18.85 20.59 -3.69
C ALA A 48 19.84 19.50 -4.12
N SER A 49 20.30 18.67 -3.18
CA SER A 49 20.94 17.39 -3.49
C SER A 49 19.84 16.37 -3.78
N ALA A 50 19.65 16.02 -5.04
CA ALA A 50 19.00 14.77 -5.43
C ALA A 50 20.11 13.70 -5.52
N GLY A 51 20.01 12.68 -4.66
CA GLY A 51 20.77 11.43 -4.74
C GLY A 51 19.81 10.28 -5.00
#